data_AF-A0A2D6MIG5-F1
#
_entry.id   AF-A0A2D6MIG5-F1
#
_cell.length_a   1.000
_cell.length_b   1.000
_cell.length_c   1.000
_cell.angle_alpha   90.00
_cell.angle_beta   90.00
_cell.angle_gamma   90.00
#
_symmetry.space_group_name_H-M   'P 1'
#
loop_
_entity.id
_entity.type
_entity.pdbx_description
1 polymer ?
#
loop_
_entity_poly.entity_id
_entity_poly.type
_entity_poly.pdbx_seq_one_letter_code
_entity_poly.pdbx_strand_id
1 'polypeptide(L)'
;MDYRTIKSKKHCVYDSIEEFSEENPNIMPLSNWRKGKEGDWVYSDDERIIQILKRGAIKHPNDRPNYSYADGYLRTVVGSFIINKKTFMDTDFSQHKNRYTFSKTIGNKKNINTRKNPTNKERIFTTSIVAGHGAVKSYMDAFDEGDLTKAKKKAVILLKQERIMKEVEKGVLDVAKAMGLDHEYVLQKLMHLADFSDDDNIVLQSAKELGKIIGTSGATVKSREMGVLGVFQGFSPEQLGKAERKLLDDAKVE
;
A
#
# COMPACT_ATOMS: atom_id res chain seq x y z
N MET A 1 25.85 -17.77 -20.31
CA MET A 1 26.22 -16.66 -19.40
C MET A 1 25.15 -15.58 -19.23
N ASP A 2 24.52 -15.50 -18.06
CA ASP A 2 23.76 -14.32 -17.62
C ASP A 2 24.58 -13.52 -16.60
N TYR A 3 24.40 -12.19 -16.50
CA TYR A 3 25.13 -11.38 -15.50
C TYR A 3 24.37 -10.16 -15.01
N ARG A 4 24.80 -9.64 -13.85
CA ARG A 4 24.37 -8.34 -13.32
C ARG A 4 25.52 -7.62 -12.63
N THR A 5 25.61 -6.31 -12.83
CA THR A 5 26.61 -5.48 -12.18
C THR A 5 26.09 -4.98 -10.83
N ILE A 6 26.88 -5.18 -9.77
CA ILE A 6 26.58 -4.71 -8.41
C ILE A 6 27.80 -3.95 -7.90
N LYS A 7 27.64 -2.68 -7.51
CA LYS A 7 28.74 -1.82 -7.03
C LYS A 7 29.97 -1.86 -7.95
N SER A 8 29.72 -1.76 -9.25
CA SER A 8 30.76 -1.81 -10.31
C SER A 8 31.49 -3.15 -10.48
N LYS A 9 31.09 -4.21 -9.76
CA LYS A 9 31.58 -5.58 -9.97
C LYS A 9 30.57 -6.39 -10.79
N LYS A 10 31.03 -7.06 -11.84
CA LYS A 10 30.23 -8.01 -12.63
C LYS A 10 30.09 -9.31 -11.83
N HIS A 11 28.86 -9.78 -11.67
CA HIS A 11 28.55 -11.07 -11.08
C HIS A 11 27.79 -11.91 -12.11
N CYS A 12 28.29 -13.12 -12.35
CA CYS A 12 27.84 -13.99 -13.43
C CYS A 12 27.06 -15.19 -12.90
N VAL A 13 26.22 -15.74 -13.77
CA VAL A 13 25.57 -17.05 -13.64
C VAL A 13 26.05 -17.86 -14.85
N TYR A 14 26.60 -19.03 -14.57
CA TYR A 14 27.10 -19.94 -15.60
C TYR A 14 26.09 -21.06 -15.84
N ASP A 15 25.91 -21.41 -17.10
CA ASP A 15 24.95 -22.43 -17.51
C ASP A 15 25.52 -23.83 -17.31
N SER A 16 26.85 -24.00 -17.34
CA SER A 16 27.51 -25.29 -17.20
C SER A 16 28.85 -25.23 -16.45
N ILE A 17 29.34 -26.40 -16.04
CA ILE A 17 30.62 -26.51 -15.32
C ILE A 17 31.81 -26.22 -16.22
N GLU A 18 31.70 -26.50 -17.53
CA GLU A 18 32.74 -26.21 -18.52
C GLU A 18 32.96 -24.69 -18.61
N GLU A 19 31.88 -23.92 -18.79
CA GLU A 19 31.91 -22.45 -18.84
C GLU A 19 32.48 -21.86 -17.53
N PHE A 20 32.09 -22.44 -16.39
CA PHE A 20 32.61 -22.01 -15.09
C PHE A 20 34.10 -22.29 -14.92
N SER A 21 34.59 -23.44 -15.39
CA SER A 21 35.97 -23.89 -15.21
C SER A 21 36.96 -23.11 -16.07
N GLU A 22 36.54 -22.56 -17.21
CA GLU A 22 37.36 -21.65 -18.03
C GLU A 22 37.75 -20.39 -17.24
N GLU A 23 36.81 -19.81 -16.49
CA GLU A 23 37.06 -18.62 -15.67
C GLU A 23 37.55 -18.93 -14.25
N ASN A 24 37.22 -20.12 -13.72
CA ASN A 24 37.50 -20.52 -12.35
C ASN A 24 38.06 -21.96 -12.26
N PRO A 25 39.23 -22.25 -12.84
CA PRO A 25 39.73 -23.63 -13.05
C PRO A 25 40.02 -24.40 -11.75
N ASN A 26 40.26 -23.70 -10.64
CA ASN A 26 40.65 -24.31 -9.36
C ASN A 26 39.51 -24.35 -8.33
N ILE A 27 38.28 -23.98 -8.73
CA ILE A 27 37.14 -23.91 -7.82
C ILE A 27 36.15 -24.99 -8.22
N MET A 28 35.70 -25.78 -7.26
CA MET A 28 34.62 -26.75 -7.47
C MET A 28 33.34 -26.21 -6.82
N PRO A 29 32.23 -26.02 -7.57
CA PRO A 29 30.98 -25.57 -6.98
C PRO A 29 30.41 -26.59 -5.99
N LEU A 30 29.86 -26.11 -4.88
CA LEU A 30 29.18 -26.98 -3.91
C LEU A 30 27.85 -27.47 -4.46
N SER A 31 27.60 -28.77 -4.39
CA SER A 31 26.34 -29.40 -4.84
C SER A 31 25.11 -28.96 -4.04
N ASN A 32 25.27 -28.72 -2.74
CA ASN A 32 24.17 -28.27 -1.89
C ASN A 32 24.37 -26.83 -1.45
N TRP A 33 23.73 -25.91 -2.16
CA TRP A 33 23.80 -24.48 -1.90
C TRP A 33 23.45 -24.09 -0.46
N ARG A 34 22.60 -24.86 0.25
CA ARG A 34 22.17 -24.58 1.63
C ARG A 34 23.33 -24.62 2.63
N LYS A 35 24.40 -25.34 2.30
CA LYS A 35 25.61 -25.44 3.13
C LYS A 35 26.67 -24.39 2.77
N GLY A 36 26.49 -23.66 1.67
CA GLY A 36 27.48 -22.70 1.19
C GLY A 36 27.66 -21.49 2.12
N LYS A 37 28.86 -20.93 2.10
CA LYS A 37 29.28 -19.74 2.84
C LYS A 37 29.37 -18.53 1.90
N GLU A 38 29.58 -17.35 2.47
CA GLU A 38 29.81 -16.14 1.67
C GLU A 38 31.04 -16.30 0.78
N GLY A 39 30.90 -16.02 -0.51
CA GLY A 39 31.95 -16.16 -1.51
C GLY A 39 31.93 -17.50 -2.27
N ASP A 40 31.32 -18.54 -1.71
CA ASP A 40 31.27 -19.86 -2.33
C ASP A 40 30.45 -19.86 -3.63
N TRP A 41 30.89 -20.68 -4.57
CA TRP A 41 30.14 -21.03 -5.78
C TRP A 41 29.35 -22.30 -5.53
N VAL A 42 28.09 -22.33 -5.97
CA VAL A 42 27.17 -23.42 -5.68
C VAL A 42 26.33 -23.76 -6.89
N TYR A 43 25.91 -25.03 -6.97
CA TYR A 43 24.84 -25.44 -7.87
C TYR A 43 23.49 -24.96 -7.32
N SER A 44 22.77 -24.27 -8.19
CA SER A 44 21.36 -23.95 -8.00
C SER A 44 20.48 -25.18 -8.27
N ASP A 45 19.20 -25.11 -7.87
CA ASP A 45 18.28 -26.24 -8.05
C ASP A 45 17.80 -26.36 -9.52
N ASP A 46 18.06 -25.37 -10.38
CA ASP A 46 17.93 -25.38 -11.85
C ASP A 46 19.24 -25.70 -12.59
N GLU A 47 20.17 -26.38 -11.90
CA GLU A 47 21.43 -26.93 -12.43
C GLU A 47 22.47 -25.91 -12.91
N ARG A 48 22.24 -24.61 -12.69
CA ARG A 48 23.19 -23.55 -13.01
C ARG A 48 24.16 -23.26 -11.86
N ILE A 49 25.26 -22.56 -12.16
CA ILE A 49 26.29 -22.23 -11.17
C ILE A 49 26.22 -20.74 -10.82
N ILE A 50 26.14 -20.44 -9.52
CA ILE A 50 25.98 -19.08 -9.01
C ILE A 50 26.80 -18.83 -7.74
N GLN A 51 27.25 -17.59 -7.54
CA GLN A 51 27.98 -17.19 -6.34
C GLN A 51 27.05 -16.75 -5.20
N ILE A 52 27.36 -17.20 -3.99
CA ILE A 52 26.77 -16.68 -2.75
C ILE A 52 27.46 -15.36 -2.39
N LEU A 53 26.69 -14.28 -2.37
CA LEU A 53 27.16 -12.93 -2.06
C LEU A 53 26.95 -12.54 -0.59
N LYS A 54 25.99 -13.16 0.10
CA LYS A 54 25.75 -12.96 1.54
C LYS A 54 25.07 -14.19 2.15
N ARG A 55 25.42 -14.52 3.39
CA ARG A 55 24.73 -15.45 4.27
C ARG A 55 24.32 -14.67 5.53
N GLY A 56 23.05 -14.75 5.91
CA GLY A 56 22.56 -14.04 7.08
C GLY A 56 21.61 -14.89 7.90
N ALA A 57 21.57 -14.61 9.20
CA ALA A 57 20.54 -15.16 10.08
C ALA A 57 19.19 -14.47 9.82
N ILE A 58 18.10 -15.20 10.00
CA ILE A 58 16.74 -14.66 9.98
C ILE A 58 15.98 -15.18 11.19
N LYS A 59 15.23 -14.30 11.85
CA LYS A 59 14.25 -14.69 12.86
C LYS A 59 12.88 -14.70 12.20
N HIS A 60 12.15 -15.79 12.35
CA HIS A 60 10.79 -15.93 11.87
C HIS A 60 9.82 -15.93 13.06
N PRO A 61 8.63 -15.31 12.95
CA PRO A 61 7.63 -15.31 14.04
C PRO A 61 7.21 -16.70 14.53
N ASN A 62 7.38 -17.73 13.68
CA ASN A 62 7.09 -19.13 14.02
C ASN A 62 8.27 -19.88 14.63
N ASP A 63 9.40 -19.23 14.88
CA ASP A 63 10.53 -19.85 15.57
C ASP A 63 10.16 -20.16 17.02
N ARG A 64 10.57 -21.34 17.49
CA ARG A 64 10.35 -21.85 18.84
C ARG A 64 11.68 -22.34 19.40
N PRO A 65 11.85 -22.52 20.73
CA PRO A 65 13.11 -22.96 21.32
C PRO A 65 13.74 -24.21 20.67
N ASN A 66 12.91 -25.16 20.21
CA ASN A 66 13.36 -26.42 19.58
C ASN A 66 13.08 -26.49 18.07
N TYR A 67 12.67 -25.39 17.46
CA TYR A 67 12.30 -25.37 16.03
C TYR A 67 12.62 -24.01 15.42
N SER A 68 13.54 -23.99 14.47
CA SER A 68 13.73 -22.83 13.60
C SER A 68 13.02 -23.07 12.26
N TYR A 69 12.26 -22.08 11.79
CA TYR A 69 11.62 -22.13 10.48
C TYR A 69 12.65 -22.21 9.34
N ALA A 70 13.82 -21.58 9.53
CA ALA A 70 14.91 -21.57 8.56
C ALA A 70 16.27 -21.42 9.25
N ASP A 71 17.32 -21.95 8.61
CA ASP A 71 18.71 -21.83 9.08
C ASP A 71 19.38 -20.51 8.60
N GLY A 72 18.57 -19.48 8.32
CA GLY A 72 19.00 -18.23 7.73
C GLY A 72 18.58 -18.05 6.28
N TYR A 73 19.34 -17.24 5.56
CA TYR A 73 19.15 -16.97 4.14
C TYR A 73 20.49 -16.79 3.42
N LEU A 74 20.46 -17.03 2.11
CA LEU A 74 21.56 -16.79 1.19
C LEU A 74 21.10 -15.77 0.14
N ARG A 75 21.99 -14.84 -0.21
CA ARG A 75 21.75 -13.85 -1.26
C ARG A 75 22.74 -14.07 -2.38
N THR A 76 22.23 -14.13 -3.59
CA THR A 76 23.02 -14.26 -4.82
C THR A 76 22.90 -12.99 -5.67
N VAL A 77 23.39 -13.03 -6.90
CA VAL A 77 23.21 -11.96 -7.88
C VAL A 77 21.76 -11.86 -8.36
N VAL A 78 21.04 -12.99 -8.40
CA VAL A 78 19.65 -13.10 -8.84
C VAL A 78 18.68 -12.69 -7.72
N GLY A 79 18.77 -13.35 -6.56
CA GLY A 79 17.73 -13.29 -5.53
C GLY A 79 18.25 -13.45 -4.10
N SER A 80 17.33 -13.40 -3.13
CA SER A 80 17.57 -13.87 -1.77
C SER A 80 16.71 -15.10 -1.51
N PHE A 81 17.31 -16.16 -0.96
CA PHE A 81 16.69 -17.47 -0.77
C PHE A 81 16.80 -17.90 0.70
N ILE A 82 15.69 -18.34 1.27
CA ILE A 82 15.64 -18.82 2.66
C ILE A 82 16.24 -20.23 2.73
N ILE A 83 17.06 -20.50 3.74
CA ILE A 83 17.65 -21.83 3.96
C ILE A 83 16.62 -22.72 4.66
N ASN A 84 15.75 -23.36 3.89
CA ASN A 84 14.87 -24.41 4.36
C ASN A 84 14.74 -25.53 3.31
N LYS A 85 14.09 -26.64 3.68
CA LYS A 85 13.92 -27.81 2.79
C LYS A 85 12.97 -27.56 1.61
N LYS A 86 12.10 -26.56 1.70
CA LYS A 86 11.03 -26.28 0.71
C LYS A 86 11.43 -25.21 -0.31
N THR A 87 12.45 -24.41 -0.02
CA THR A 87 12.90 -23.34 -0.90
C THR A 87 13.66 -23.93 -2.07
N PHE A 88 13.25 -23.56 -3.28
CA PHE A 88 13.94 -23.83 -4.54
C PHE A 88 14.76 -22.59 -4.92
N MET A 89 16.06 -22.75 -5.15
CA MET A 89 16.95 -21.72 -5.66
C MET A 89 16.99 -21.80 -7.18
N ASP A 90 16.34 -20.84 -7.84
CA ASP A 90 16.43 -20.64 -9.29
C ASP A 90 17.41 -19.51 -9.63
N THR A 91 17.78 -19.43 -10.91
CA THR A 91 18.67 -18.39 -11.43
C THR A 91 18.02 -17.41 -12.41
N ASP A 92 16.68 -17.31 -12.41
CA ASP A 92 15.93 -16.47 -13.34
C ASP A 92 15.81 -15.01 -12.86
N PHE A 93 16.53 -14.09 -13.49
CA PHE A 93 16.48 -12.67 -13.20
C PHE A 93 15.08 -12.04 -13.34
N SER A 94 14.23 -12.57 -14.22
CA SER A 94 12.88 -12.03 -14.47
C SER A 94 11.93 -12.27 -13.28
N GLN A 95 12.10 -13.40 -12.58
CA GLN A 95 11.32 -13.76 -11.39
C GLN A 95 11.74 -12.96 -10.17
N HIS A 96 12.99 -12.51 -10.12
CA HIS A 96 13.58 -11.80 -8.97
C HIS A 96 13.85 -10.33 -9.29
N LYS A 97 12.77 -9.56 -9.51
CA LYS A 97 12.85 -8.10 -9.77
C LYS A 97 13.71 -7.35 -8.76
N ASN A 98 13.66 -7.75 -7.50
CA ASN A 98 14.49 -7.20 -6.43
C ASN A 98 15.23 -8.32 -5.67
N ARG A 99 16.55 -8.35 -5.80
CA ARG A 99 17.42 -9.36 -5.16
C ARG A 99 17.42 -9.31 -3.62
N TYR A 100 16.92 -8.24 -3.01
CA TYR A 100 16.87 -8.06 -1.56
C TYR A 100 15.58 -8.58 -0.92
N THR A 101 14.63 -9.09 -1.71
CA THR A 101 13.40 -9.73 -1.20
C THR A 101 13.41 -11.23 -1.45
N PHE A 102 12.78 -11.99 -0.56
CA PHE A 102 12.54 -13.43 -0.71
C PHE A 102 11.37 -13.74 -1.64
N SER A 103 10.46 -12.79 -1.82
CA SER A 103 9.28 -12.98 -2.65
C SER A 103 9.52 -12.52 -4.09
N LYS A 104 9.15 -13.40 -5.03
CA LYS A 104 9.05 -13.13 -6.48
C LYS A 104 8.01 -12.05 -6.81
N THR A 105 7.05 -11.81 -5.92
CA THR A 105 5.94 -10.87 -6.14
C THR A 105 6.14 -9.51 -5.47
N ILE A 106 7.08 -9.38 -4.51
CA ILE A 106 7.37 -8.14 -3.75
C ILE A 106 8.19 -7.11 -4.60
N GLY A 107 8.02 -7.13 -5.92
CA GLY A 107 8.29 -5.99 -6.81
C GLY A 107 7.01 -5.23 -7.18
N ASN A 108 5.84 -5.86 -7.04
CA ASN A 108 4.54 -5.31 -7.36
C ASN A 108 3.85 -4.83 -6.07
N LYS A 109 4.41 -3.83 -5.37
CA LYS A 109 3.62 -3.15 -4.33
C LYS A 109 2.36 -2.63 -5.03
N LYS A 110 1.18 -3.23 -4.76
CA LYS A 110 -0.09 -2.66 -5.22
C LYS A 110 -0.07 -1.20 -4.78
N ASN A 111 -0.06 -0.30 -5.76
CA ASN A 111 0.08 1.11 -5.54
C ASN A 111 -1.03 1.52 -4.56
N ILE A 112 -0.75 2.42 -3.62
CA ILE A 112 -1.75 2.89 -2.67
C ILE A 112 -3.01 3.40 -3.38
N ASN A 113 -2.86 3.79 -4.65
CA ASN A 113 -3.89 4.25 -5.57
C ASN A 113 -4.75 3.13 -6.19
N THR A 114 -4.22 1.91 -6.38
CA THR A 114 -4.96 0.83 -7.09
C THR A 114 -5.69 -0.13 -6.14
N ARG A 115 -5.53 0.05 -4.82
CA ARG A 115 -6.16 -0.80 -3.82
C ARG A 115 -7.65 -0.43 -3.67
N LYS A 116 -8.53 -1.43 -3.77
CA LYS A 116 -9.99 -1.27 -3.59
C LYS A 116 -10.42 -1.29 -2.12
N ASN A 117 -9.91 -2.25 -1.35
CA ASN A 117 -10.32 -2.46 0.05
C ASN A 117 -9.31 -1.83 1.03
N PRO A 118 -9.78 -1.24 2.15
CA PRO A 118 -8.91 -0.68 3.17
C PRO A 118 -8.16 -1.78 3.94
N THR A 119 -6.94 -1.47 4.35
CA THR A 119 -6.13 -2.30 5.25
C THR A 119 -6.49 -2.07 6.72
N ASN A 120 -6.05 -2.94 7.64
CA ASN A 120 -6.30 -2.76 9.07
C ASN A 120 -5.72 -1.44 9.61
N LYS A 121 -4.50 -1.05 9.19
CA LYS A 121 -3.92 0.24 9.56
C LYS A 121 -4.71 1.43 9.00
N GLU A 122 -5.18 1.31 7.75
CA GLU A 122 -6.06 2.32 7.15
C GLU A 122 -7.39 2.44 7.93
N ARG A 123 -7.94 1.34 8.46
CA ARG A 123 -9.14 1.39 9.32
C ARG A 123 -8.90 2.09 10.66
N ILE A 124 -7.76 1.82 11.31
CA ILE A 124 -7.38 2.52 12.55
C ILE A 124 -7.24 4.02 12.29
N PHE A 125 -6.63 4.39 11.16
CA PHE A 125 -6.54 5.77 10.71
C PHE A 125 -7.92 6.42 10.52
N THR A 126 -8.85 5.77 9.82
CA THR A 126 -10.21 6.31 9.62
C THR A 126 -10.99 6.41 10.92
N THR A 127 -10.93 5.41 11.81
CA THR A 127 -11.58 5.46 13.12
C THR A 127 -11.06 6.63 13.96
N SER A 128 -9.76 6.88 13.95
CA SER A 128 -9.17 8.00 14.68
C SER A 128 -9.66 9.35 14.16
N ILE A 129 -9.80 9.49 12.84
CA ILE A 129 -10.37 10.68 12.20
C ILE A 129 -11.84 10.86 12.56
N VAL A 130 -12.65 9.80 12.51
CA VAL A 130 -14.07 9.84 12.89
C VAL A 130 -14.23 10.25 14.36
N ALA A 131 -13.30 9.84 15.22
CA ALA A 131 -13.23 10.29 16.62
C ALA A 131 -12.75 11.75 16.79
N GLY A 132 -12.51 12.49 15.70
CA GLY A 132 -12.13 13.91 15.73
C GLY A 132 -10.63 14.18 15.77
N HIS A 133 -9.77 13.16 15.64
CA HIS A 133 -8.32 13.38 15.63
C HIS A 133 -7.85 13.96 14.27
N GLY A 134 -6.91 14.91 14.32
CA GLY A 134 -6.31 15.48 13.13
C GLY A 134 -5.58 14.44 12.28
N ALA A 135 -5.71 14.54 10.95
CA ALA A 135 -5.22 13.52 10.02
C ALA A 135 -3.72 13.19 10.14
N VAL A 136 -2.88 14.17 10.48
CA VAL A 136 -1.44 13.94 10.68
C VAL A 136 -1.21 13.03 11.88
N LYS A 137 -1.84 13.35 13.02
CA LYS A 137 -1.75 12.55 14.25
C LYS A 137 -2.31 11.15 14.03
N SER A 138 -3.52 11.05 13.45
CA SER A 138 -4.14 9.76 13.11
C SER A 138 -3.23 8.90 12.23
N TYR A 139 -2.47 9.50 11.31
CA TYR A 139 -1.52 8.77 10.47
C TYR A 139 -0.32 8.28 11.27
N MET A 140 0.29 9.15 12.08
CA MET A 140 1.43 8.80 12.91
C MET A 140 1.09 7.64 13.85
N ASP A 141 -0.08 7.72 14.51
CA ASP A 141 -0.54 6.71 15.46
C ASP A 141 -0.88 5.37 14.76
N ALA A 142 -1.52 5.39 13.59
CA ALA A 142 -1.92 4.15 12.89
C ALA A 142 -0.75 3.46 12.16
N PHE A 143 0.26 4.22 11.71
CA PHE A 143 1.36 3.71 10.88
C PHE A 143 2.72 3.69 11.56
N ASP A 144 2.81 4.11 12.82
CA ASP A 144 4.06 4.19 13.59
C ASP A 144 5.11 5.10 12.91
N GLU A 145 4.66 6.20 12.29
CA GLU A 145 5.52 7.12 11.54
C GLU A 145 6.00 8.26 12.45
N GLY A 146 7.30 8.33 12.72
CA GLY A 146 7.90 9.37 13.56
C GLY A 146 8.17 10.71 12.86
N ASP A 147 8.14 10.75 11.51
CA ASP A 147 8.41 11.96 10.74
C ASP A 147 7.12 12.70 10.38
N LEU A 148 6.94 13.88 10.99
CA LEU A 148 5.75 14.72 10.81
C LEU A 148 5.53 15.16 9.35
N THR A 149 6.60 15.46 8.61
CA THR A 149 6.50 15.92 7.21
C THR A 149 6.08 14.77 6.30
N LYS A 150 6.62 13.58 6.52
CA LYS A 150 6.21 12.37 5.79
C LYS A 150 4.78 11.98 6.15
N ALA A 151 4.42 12.02 7.44
CA ALA A 151 3.07 11.73 7.92
C ALA A 151 2.06 12.67 7.26
N LYS A 152 2.33 13.98 7.22
CA LYS A 152 1.46 14.96 6.54
C LYS A 152 1.23 14.62 5.07
N LYS A 153 2.29 14.36 4.30
CA LYS A 153 2.18 14.02 2.87
C LYS A 153 1.38 12.74 2.66
N LYS A 154 1.63 11.70 3.47
CA LYS A 154 0.97 10.39 3.32
C LYS A 154 -0.48 10.40 3.82
N ALA A 155 -0.79 11.16 4.87
CA ALA A 155 -2.16 11.36 5.35
C ALA A 155 -3.03 12.01 4.26
N VAL A 156 -2.52 13.04 3.59
CA VAL A 156 -3.22 13.69 2.47
C VAL A 156 -3.45 12.69 1.32
N ILE A 157 -2.44 11.89 0.96
CA ILE A 157 -2.59 10.87 -0.09
C ILE A 157 -3.68 9.85 0.27
N LEU A 158 -3.78 9.43 1.54
CA LEU A 158 -4.81 8.51 2.00
C LEU A 158 -6.21 9.13 1.94
N LEU A 159 -6.37 10.37 2.40
CA LEU A 159 -7.65 11.07 2.37
C LEU A 159 -8.16 11.33 0.95
N LYS A 160 -7.28 11.41 -0.05
CA LYS A 160 -7.69 11.49 -1.46
C LYS A 160 -8.23 10.16 -2.01
N GLN A 161 -8.05 9.05 -1.31
CA GLN A 161 -8.52 7.75 -1.80
C GLN A 161 -10.01 7.57 -1.51
N GLU A 162 -10.78 7.27 -2.56
CA GLU A 162 -12.23 7.06 -2.46
C GLU A 162 -12.60 6.00 -1.40
N ARG A 163 -11.83 4.90 -1.31
CA ARG A 163 -12.07 3.85 -0.30
C ARG A 163 -11.95 4.35 1.14
N ILE A 164 -11.06 5.33 1.39
CA ILE A 164 -10.78 5.87 2.71
C ILE A 164 -11.88 6.86 3.06
N MET A 165 -12.25 7.74 2.12
CA MET A 165 -13.36 8.68 2.31
C MET A 165 -14.68 7.96 2.57
N LYS A 166 -14.97 6.86 1.86
CA LYS A 166 -16.18 6.07 2.12
C LYS A 166 -16.24 5.49 3.54
N GLU A 167 -15.12 5.01 4.08
CA GLU A 167 -15.06 4.52 5.46
C GLU A 167 -15.24 5.65 6.48
N VAL A 168 -14.64 6.82 6.21
CA VAL A 168 -14.81 8.00 7.06
C VAL A 168 -16.26 8.51 7.03
N GLU A 169 -16.85 8.66 5.85
CA GLU A 169 -18.25 9.06 5.65
C GLU A 169 -19.21 8.12 6.39
N LYS A 170 -19.01 6.81 6.25
CA LYS A 170 -19.80 5.82 6.97
C LYS A 170 -19.67 5.97 8.48
N GLY A 171 -18.45 6.10 8.99
CA GLY A 171 -18.22 6.28 10.42
C GLY A 171 -18.85 7.57 10.97
N VAL A 172 -18.79 8.67 10.22
CA VAL A 172 -19.45 9.93 10.60
C VAL A 172 -20.97 9.77 10.62
N LEU A 173 -21.56 9.09 9.63
CA LEU A 173 -23.00 8.82 9.60
C LEU A 173 -23.44 7.94 10.77
N ASP A 174 -22.65 6.92 11.14
CA ASP A 174 -22.94 6.05 12.28
C ASP A 174 -22.93 6.86 13.60
N VAL A 175 -21.97 7.77 13.77
CA VAL A 175 -21.91 8.69 14.92
C VAL A 175 -23.09 9.67 14.92
N ALA A 176 -23.41 10.28 13.78
CA ALA A 176 -24.53 11.19 13.65
C ALA A 176 -25.86 10.51 14.02
N LYS A 177 -26.07 9.28 13.52
CA LYS A 177 -27.23 8.46 13.87
C LYS A 177 -27.30 8.17 15.37
N ALA A 178 -26.16 7.84 16.01
CA ALA A 178 -26.11 7.64 17.46
C ALA A 178 -26.44 8.93 18.26
N MET A 179 -26.20 10.09 17.68
CA MET A 179 -26.57 11.40 18.24
C MET A 179 -28.01 11.82 17.90
N GLY A 180 -28.80 10.98 17.22
CA GLY A 180 -30.16 11.31 16.79
C GLY A 180 -30.24 12.20 15.55
N LEU A 181 -29.11 12.46 14.88
CA LEU A 181 -29.04 13.16 13.60
C LEU A 181 -29.10 12.13 12.47
N ASP A 182 -30.27 11.56 12.26
CA ASP A 182 -30.52 10.63 11.17
C ASP A 182 -31.42 11.24 10.08
N HIS A 183 -31.70 10.46 9.03
CA HIS A 183 -32.55 10.93 7.93
C HIS A 183 -33.96 11.29 8.41
N GLU A 184 -34.49 10.59 9.42
CA GLU A 184 -35.82 10.86 9.94
C GLU A 184 -35.86 12.23 10.63
N TYR A 185 -34.89 12.52 11.49
CA TYR A 185 -34.75 13.82 12.12
C TYR A 185 -34.69 14.96 11.09
N VAL A 186 -33.87 14.81 10.05
CA VAL A 186 -33.73 15.84 8.99
C VAL A 186 -35.04 16.03 8.24
N LEU A 187 -35.73 14.94 7.86
CA LEU A 187 -37.02 15.00 7.16
C LEU A 187 -38.10 15.65 8.02
N GLN A 188 -38.18 15.29 9.31
CA GLN A 188 -39.15 15.89 10.23
C GLN A 188 -38.92 17.40 10.38
N LYS A 189 -37.66 17.86 10.44
CA LYS A 189 -37.35 19.29 10.49
C LYS A 189 -37.72 20.02 9.20
N LEU A 190 -37.46 19.41 8.04
CA LEU A 190 -37.89 19.98 6.75
C LEU A 190 -39.42 20.05 6.63
N MET A 191 -40.14 19.02 7.08
CA MET A 191 -41.61 19.02 7.11
C MET A 191 -42.12 20.14 8.02
N HIS A 192 -41.59 20.26 9.23
CA HIS A 192 -42.00 21.31 10.16
C HIS A 192 -41.76 22.71 9.59
N LEU A 193 -40.64 22.94 8.89
CA LEU A 193 -40.37 24.22 8.23
C LEU A 193 -41.31 24.48 7.06
N ALA A 194 -41.69 23.45 6.30
CA ALA A 194 -42.65 23.57 5.22
C ALA A 194 -44.07 23.87 5.74
N ASP A 195 -44.47 23.29 6.88
CA ASP A 195 -45.84 23.40 7.40
C ASP A 195 -46.06 24.65 8.28
N PHE A 196 -45.01 25.11 8.99
CA PHE A 196 -45.17 26.09 10.08
C PHE A 196 -44.26 27.32 10.00
N SER A 197 -43.44 27.49 8.95
CA SER A 197 -42.63 28.70 8.81
C SER A 197 -43.48 29.89 8.38
N ASP A 198 -43.29 31.05 9.01
CA ASP A 198 -43.96 32.31 8.63
C ASP A 198 -43.31 32.98 7.39
N ASP A 199 -42.14 32.50 6.96
CA ASP A 199 -41.45 32.95 5.75
C ASP A 199 -41.73 32.01 4.56
N ASP A 200 -42.49 32.51 3.59
CA ASP A 200 -42.86 31.82 2.34
C ASP A 200 -41.63 31.29 1.57
N ASN A 201 -40.50 31.97 1.64
CA ASN A 201 -39.27 31.52 0.97
C ASN A 201 -38.70 30.28 1.66
N ILE A 202 -38.73 30.22 3.01
CA ILE A 202 -38.31 29.04 3.76
C ILE A 202 -39.28 27.86 3.51
N VAL A 203 -40.59 28.13 3.46
CA VAL A 203 -41.61 27.14 3.11
C VAL A 203 -41.33 26.53 1.74
N LEU A 204 -41.15 27.39 0.73
CA LEU A 204 -40.91 26.96 -0.65
C LEU A 204 -39.60 26.17 -0.79
N GLN A 205 -38.53 26.60 -0.12
CA GLN A 205 -37.25 25.89 -0.17
C GLN A 205 -37.33 24.52 0.51
N SER A 206 -37.95 24.44 1.69
CA SER A 206 -38.11 23.18 2.44
C SER A 206 -38.96 22.18 1.64
N ALA A 207 -40.07 22.63 1.04
CA ALA A 207 -40.92 21.82 0.19
C ALA A 207 -40.20 21.34 -1.09
N LYS A 208 -39.36 22.20 -1.70
CA LYS A 208 -38.52 21.82 -2.85
C LYS A 208 -37.50 20.74 -2.49
N GLU A 209 -36.81 20.87 -1.36
CA GLU A 209 -35.85 19.85 -0.92
C GLU A 209 -36.53 18.52 -0.60
N LEU A 210 -37.69 18.54 0.08
CA LEU A 210 -38.51 17.34 0.27
C LEU A 210 -38.90 16.70 -1.09
N GLY A 211 -39.35 17.50 -2.05
CA GLY A 211 -39.68 17.06 -3.41
C GLY A 211 -38.52 16.43 -4.18
N LYS A 212 -37.29 16.92 -3.96
CA LYS A 212 -36.08 16.29 -4.52
C LYS A 212 -35.79 14.95 -3.84
N ILE A 213 -35.93 14.87 -2.51
CA ILE A 213 -35.65 13.64 -1.74
C ILE A 213 -36.62 12.51 -2.13
N ILE A 214 -37.91 12.81 -2.30
CA ILE A 214 -38.93 11.82 -2.69
C ILE A 214 -38.97 11.53 -4.20
N GLY A 215 -38.12 12.21 -4.99
CA GLY A 215 -37.97 11.95 -6.42
C GLY A 215 -39.10 12.51 -7.30
N THR A 216 -39.91 13.46 -6.80
CA THR A 216 -40.99 14.09 -7.58
C THR A 216 -40.48 15.25 -8.44
N SER A 217 -39.29 15.78 -8.13
CA SER A 217 -38.61 16.77 -8.96
C SER A 217 -37.83 16.06 -10.07
N GLY A 218 -38.26 16.17 -11.33
CA GLY A 218 -37.67 15.52 -12.51
C GLY A 218 -36.22 15.91 -12.88
N ALA A 219 -35.42 16.38 -11.92
CA ALA A 219 -34.02 16.74 -12.12
C ALA A 219 -33.11 15.57 -11.70
N THR A 220 -32.58 14.88 -12.70
CA THR A 220 -31.28 14.18 -12.74
C THR A 220 -30.58 13.92 -11.41
N VAL A 221 -30.61 12.65 -10.98
CA VAL A 221 -29.67 12.05 -10.02
C VAL A 221 -28.25 12.08 -10.61
N LYS A 222 -27.50 13.18 -10.53
CA LYS A 222 -26.05 13.22 -10.82
C LYS A 222 -25.31 14.36 -10.11
N SER A 223 -24.90 14.10 -8.86
CA SER A 223 -23.54 14.34 -8.35
C SER A 223 -23.48 13.88 -6.89
N ARG A 224 -22.53 13.00 -6.56
CA ARG A 224 -22.14 12.78 -5.16
C ARG A 224 -21.45 14.06 -4.71
N GLU A 225 -22.20 14.97 -4.10
CA GLU A 225 -21.61 16.16 -3.49
C GLU A 225 -20.69 15.71 -2.35
N MET A 226 -19.41 16.04 -2.48
CA MET A 226 -18.38 15.86 -1.46
C MET A 226 -18.60 16.85 -0.29
N GLY A 227 -19.72 16.73 0.41
CA GLY A 227 -20.06 17.59 1.56
C GLY A 227 -19.17 17.39 2.78
N VAL A 228 -18.44 16.27 2.86
CA VAL A 228 -17.63 15.90 4.03
C VAL A 228 -16.23 16.55 4.02
N LEU A 229 -15.83 17.22 2.93
CA LEU A 229 -14.50 17.85 2.84
C LEU A 229 -14.38 19.14 3.69
N GLY A 230 -15.50 19.81 4.00
CA GLY A 230 -15.52 21.08 4.72
C GLY A 230 -15.43 20.98 6.24
N VAL A 231 -15.68 19.78 6.82
CA VAL A 231 -15.75 19.58 8.28
C VAL A 231 -14.39 19.18 8.88
N PHE A 232 -13.40 18.85 8.05
CA PHE A 232 -12.05 18.54 8.54
C PHE A 232 -11.27 19.83 8.83
N GLN A 233 -11.29 20.26 10.10
CA GLN A 233 -10.50 21.36 10.68
C GLN A 233 -8.95 21.21 10.54
N GLY A 234 -8.44 20.32 9.69
CA GLY A 234 -7.02 19.99 9.59
C GLY A 234 -6.28 20.47 8.33
N PHE A 235 -6.99 20.93 7.29
CA PHE A 235 -6.36 21.35 6.03
C PHE A 235 -7.10 22.53 5.39
N SER A 236 -6.35 23.54 4.94
CA SER A 236 -6.94 24.57 4.09
C SER A 236 -7.18 24.03 2.67
N PRO A 237 -8.17 24.54 1.92
CA PRO A 237 -8.38 24.19 0.52
C PRO A 237 -7.11 24.33 -0.35
N GLU A 238 -6.28 25.32 -0.06
CA GLU A 238 -4.98 25.55 -0.72
C GLU A 238 -3.96 24.41 -0.48
N GLN A 239 -3.97 23.79 0.71
CA GLN A 239 -3.10 22.67 1.03
C GLN A 239 -3.53 21.38 0.29
N LEU A 240 -4.83 21.25 -0.01
CA LEU A 240 -5.36 20.13 -0.80
C LEU A 240 -5.00 20.27 -2.29
N GLY A 241 -5.07 21.50 -2.82
CA GLY A 241 -4.73 21.85 -4.21
C GLY A 241 -3.24 21.74 -4.54
N LYS A 242 -2.34 22.20 -3.65
CA LYS A 242 -0.87 22.09 -3.85
C LYS A 242 -0.34 20.64 -3.88
N ALA A 243 -1.17 19.66 -3.49
CA ALA A 243 -0.87 18.24 -3.56
C ALA A 243 -1.40 17.56 -4.84
N GLU A 244 -1.88 18.33 -5.83
CA GLU A 244 -2.10 17.84 -7.18
C GLU A 244 -0.75 17.64 -7.88
N ARG A 245 -0.56 16.47 -8.50
CA ARG A 245 0.59 16.26 -9.38
C ARG A 245 0.31 17.03 -10.66
N LYS A 246 1.28 17.83 -11.10
CA LYS A 246 1.46 18.08 -12.53
C LYS A 246 1.53 16.70 -13.20
N LEU A 247 0.55 16.41 -14.05
CA LEU A 247 0.68 15.34 -15.03
C LEU A 247 1.98 15.67 -15.79
N LEU A 248 2.95 14.77 -15.75
CA LEU A 248 4.11 14.90 -16.63
C LEU A 248 3.54 14.68 -18.03
N ASP A 249 3.57 15.72 -18.86
CA ASP A 249 3.33 15.58 -20.28
C ASP A 249 4.33 14.54 -20.79
N ASP A 250 3.81 13.51 -21.46
CA ASP A 250 4.60 12.50 -22.14
C ASP A 250 5.54 13.21 -23.11
N ALA A 251 6.82 13.24 -22.75
CA ALA A 251 7.86 13.80 -23.58
C ALA A 251 7.87 13.03 -24.91
N LYS A 252 7.61 13.79 -25.98
CA LYS A 252 7.76 13.36 -27.37
C LYS A 252 9.07 12.62 -27.56
N VAL A 253 8.95 11.43 -28.11
CA VAL A 253 10.04 10.71 -28.77
C VAL A 253 10.31 11.46 -30.08
N GLU A 254 11.48 12.08 -30.17
CA GLU A 254 12.23 12.34 -31.41
C GLU A 254 13.63 11.77 -31.24
#